data_AF-A0A972DTD7-F1
#
_entry.id   AF-A0A972DTD7-F1
#
_cell.length_a   1.000
_cell.length_b   1.000
_cell.length_c   1.000
_cell.angle_alpha   90.00
_cell.angle_beta   90.00
_cell.angle_gamma   90.00
#
_symmetry.space_group_name_H-M   'P 1'
#
loop_
_entity.id
_entity.type
_entity.pdbx_description
1 polymer ?
#
loop_
_entity_poly.entity_id
_entity_poly.type
_entity_poly.pdbx_seq_one_letter_code
_entity_poly.pdbx_strand_id
1 'polypeptide(L)'
;MGLGLFVYANDNDGKLPMNEVDRWLFDVSYWTTDIILKTGAFDRHIFYCPSWKQRDNILFWRYGENFPLGTPESALTPEPTAEATRKDYHRIMGYYWLIDTKGGRVNQPMDPDGLTKRWVRTTTSTKIKGSDKPIPPATMELITDVTASDGPNRETADFTRATGGCWTRWQVYDRSNHLKNSTKPSGGNILFLDGHVTWRQFAEMEHRWFYNQFANPCMWW
;
A
#
# COMPACT_ATOMS: atom_id res chain seq x y z
N MET A 1 2.49 6.15 -11.13
CA MET A 1 2.05 6.45 -9.75
C MET A 1 2.95 7.49 -9.07
N GLY A 2 4.23 7.20 -8.81
CA GLY A 2 5.14 8.12 -8.09
C GLY A 2 5.18 9.54 -8.66
N LEU A 3 5.29 9.67 -9.98
CA LEU A 3 5.23 10.98 -10.65
C LEU A 3 3.96 11.78 -10.31
N GLY A 4 2.79 11.12 -10.27
CA GLY A 4 1.52 11.79 -9.94
C GLY A 4 1.48 12.31 -8.49
N LEU A 5 2.17 11.63 -7.57
CA LEU A 5 2.35 12.12 -6.19
C LEU A 5 3.29 13.34 -6.14
N PHE A 6 4.39 13.32 -6.91
CA PHE A 6 5.33 14.44 -6.95
C PHE A 6 4.76 15.68 -7.63
N VAL A 7 3.97 15.51 -8.70
CA VAL A 7 3.22 16.61 -9.33
C VAL A 7 2.22 17.21 -8.32
N TYR A 8 1.44 16.36 -7.64
CA TYR A 8 0.54 16.85 -6.59
C TYR A 8 1.31 17.63 -5.51
N ALA A 9 2.41 17.07 -5.01
CA ALA A 9 3.19 17.70 -3.96
C ALA A 9 3.77 19.05 -4.40
N ASN A 10 4.26 19.14 -5.64
CA ASN A 10 4.74 20.40 -6.21
C ASN A 10 3.65 21.48 -6.19
N ASP A 11 2.41 21.11 -6.49
CA ASP A 11 1.27 22.03 -6.51
C ASP A 11 0.67 22.31 -5.11
N ASN A 12 1.14 21.60 -4.07
CA ASN A 12 0.58 21.64 -2.71
C ASN A 12 1.66 21.84 -1.63
N ASP A 13 2.65 22.71 -1.89
CA ASP A 13 3.72 23.08 -0.94
C ASP A 13 4.52 21.88 -0.39
N GLY A 14 4.74 20.86 -1.23
CA GLY A 14 5.41 19.62 -0.86
C GLY A 14 4.56 18.63 -0.07
N LYS A 15 3.26 18.88 0.13
CA LYS A 15 2.36 17.96 0.85
C LYS A 15 1.89 16.84 -0.08
N LEU A 16 1.91 15.61 0.42
CA LEU A 16 1.32 14.47 -0.28
C LEU A 16 -0.19 14.40 0.00
N PRO A 17 -0.99 13.78 -0.88
CA PRO A 17 -2.39 13.51 -0.55
C PRO A 17 -2.43 12.53 0.62
N MET A 18 -3.15 12.87 1.68
CA MET A 18 -3.31 11.98 2.82
C MET A 18 -4.35 10.90 2.50
N ASN A 19 -4.16 9.70 3.02
CA ASN A 19 -5.18 8.66 2.91
C ASN A 19 -6.36 9.00 3.84
N GLU A 20 -7.59 8.94 3.33
CA GLU A 20 -8.80 9.26 4.12
C GLU A 20 -9.24 8.09 5.01
N VAL A 21 -8.78 6.87 4.71
CA VAL A 21 -9.05 5.67 5.52
C VAL A 21 -7.81 5.21 6.29
N ASP A 22 -8.00 4.71 7.51
CA ASP A 22 -6.94 4.06 8.30
C ASP A 22 -7.21 2.56 8.44
N ARG A 23 -6.73 1.80 7.46
CA ARG A 23 -6.86 0.34 7.39
C ARG A 23 -5.50 -0.25 7.00
N TRP A 24 -5.46 -1.23 6.10
CA TRP A 24 -4.22 -1.87 5.69
C TRP A 24 -3.37 -0.97 4.77
N LEU A 25 -2.11 -1.32 4.55
CA LEU A 25 -1.18 -0.48 3.77
C LEU A 25 -1.53 -0.40 2.28
N PHE A 26 -2.28 -1.35 1.75
CA PHE A 26 -2.80 -1.30 0.38
C PHE A 26 -4.27 -0.88 0.29
N ASP A 27 -4.88 -0.46 1.41
CA ASP A 27 -6.23 0.09 1.43
C ASP A 27 -6.15 1.61 1.25
N VAL A 28 -6.47 2.10 0.06
CA VAL A 28 -6.40 3.52 -0.28
C VAL A 28 -7.79 4.03 -0.59
N SER A 29 -8.19 5.17 0.00
CA SER A 29 -9.53 5.72 -0.24
C SER A 29 -9.74 6.08 -1.71
N TYR A 30 -10.99 6.04 -2.17
CA TYR A 30 -11.31 6.46 -3.54
C TYR A 30 -10.82 7.89 -3.76
N TRP A 31 -11.10 8.77 -2.79
CA TRP A 31 -10.67 10.16 -2.79
C TRP A 31 -9.17 10.33 -3.05
N THR A 32 -8.34 9.61 -2.31
CA THR A 32 -6.87 9.69 -2.46
C THR A 32 -6.43 9.14 -3.82
N THR A 33 -7.02 8.04 -4.29
CA THR A 33 -6.70 7.50 -5.63
C THR A 33 -7.13 8.41 -6.77
N ASP A 34 -8.23 9.16 -6.63
CA ASP A 34 -8.71 10.08 -7.67
C ASP A 34 -7.76 11.24 -7.90
N ILE A 35 -7.19 11.76 -6.81
CA ILE A 35 -6.16 12.78 -6.88
C ILE A 35 -5.00 12.28 -7.75
N ILE A 36 -4.53 11.06 -7.50
CA ILE A 36 -3.39 10.46 -8.21
C ILE A 36 -3.72 10.13 -9.67
N LEU A 37 -4.93 9.59 -9.92
CA LEU A 37 -5.44 9.32 -11.26
C LEU A 37 -5.49 10.61 -12.08
N LYS A 38 -6.02 11.68 -11.49
CA LYS A 38 -6.16 12.99 -12.13
C LYS A 38 -4.82 13.66 -12.39
N THR A 39 -3.88 13.60 -11.45
CA THR A 39 -2.57 14.27 -11.60
C THR A 39 -1.66 13.57 -12.59
N GLY A 40 -1.80 12.24 -12.74
CA GLY A 40 -0.98 11.46 -13.66
C GLY A 40 -1.63 11.06 -14.97
N ALA A 41 -2.92 11.38 -15.17
CA ALA A 41 -3.72 10.91 -16.31
C ALA A 41 -3.63 9.39 -16.53
N PHE A 42 -3.72 8.63 -15.44
CA PHE A 42 -3.55 7.18 -15.44
C PHE A 42 -4.89 6.43 -15.53
N ASP A 43 -4.84 5.15 -15.93
CA ASP A 43 -5.94 4.19 -15.74
C ASP A 43 -5.72 3.35 -14.46
N ARG A 44 -6.73 2.56 -14.05
CA ARG A 44 -6.65 1.79 -12.79
C ARG A 44 -5.56 0.71 -12.79
N HIS A 45 -5.16 0.19 -13.94
CA HIS A 45 -4.29 -0.99 -14.06
C HIS A 45 -2.87 -0.68 -13.58
N ILE A 46 -2.44 0.59 -13.64
CA ILE A 46 -1.11 0.99 -13.15
C ILE A 46 -0.91 0.76 -11.64
N PHE A 47 -2.00 0.60 -10.90
CA PHE A 47 -2.00 0.39 -9.45
C PHE A 47 -1.78 -1.07 -9.05
N TYR A 48 -1.51 -1.92 -10.03
CA TYR A 48 -1.29 -3.35 -9.84
C TYR A 48 0.05 -3.80 -10.40
N CYS A 49 0.70 -4.71 -9.69
CA CYS A 49 1.95 -5.30 -10.12
C CYS A 49 1.68 -6.40 -11.16
N PRO A 50 2.34 -6.38 -12.34
CA PRO A 50 2.17 -7.41 -13.35
C PRO A 50 2.51 -8.83 -12.88
N SER A 51 3.35 -8.97 -11.84
CA SER A 51 3.72 -10.27 -11.27
C SER A 51 2.56 -11.01 -10.61
N TRP A 52 1.45 -10.32 -10.34
CA TRP A 52 0.22 -10.90 -9.84
C TRP A 52 -1.01 -10.23 -10.47
N LYS A 53 -1.19 -10.44 -11.78
CA LYS A 53 -2.30 -9.87 -12.55
C LYS A 53 -3.70 -10.11 -11.98
N GLN A 54 -3.91 -11.17 -11.20
CA GLN A 54 -5.22 -11.47 -10.59
C GLN A 54 -5.63 -10.41 -9.55
N ARG A 55 -4.66 -9.66 -8.99
CA ARG A 55 -4.94 -8.52 -8.10
C ARG A 55 -5.57 -7.35 -8.83
N ASP A 56 -5.37 -7.24 -10.13
CA ASP A 56 -6.03 -6.26 -10.98
C ASP A 56 -7.47 -6.71 -11.28
N ASN A 57 -8.34 -6.59 -10.29
CA ASN A 57 -9.73 -7.00 -10.36
C ASN A 57 -10.64 -5.86 -9.89
N ILE A 58 -11.74 -5.66 -10.62
CA ILE A 58 -12.72 -4.62 -10.30
C ILE A 58 -13.31 -4.76 -8.89
N LEU A 59 -13.42 -5.98 -8.35
CA LEU A 59 -13.92 -6.21 -6.99
C LEU A 59 -12.94 -5.69 -5.92
N PHE A 60 -11.63 -5.80 -6.16
CA PHE A 60 -10.62 -5.20 -5.28
C PHE A 60 -10.59 -3.67 -5.43
N TRP A 61 -10.67 -3.20 -6.68
CA TRP A 61 -10.77 -1.77 -6.99
C TRP A 61 -12.01 -1.11 -6.37
N ARG A 62 -13.12 -1.86 -6.27
CA ARG A 62 -14.39 -1.42 -5.68
C ARG A 62 -14.71 -2.03 -4.32
N TYR A 63 -13.68 -2.38 -3.56
CA TYR A 63 -13.85 -3.17 -2.33
C TYR A 63 -14.74 -2.47 -1.28
N GLY A 64 -14.70 -1.14 -1.15
CA GLY A 64 -15.55 -0.40 -0.20
C GLY A 64 -17.06 -0.66 -0.35
N GLU A 65 -17.49 -1.08 -1.53
CA GLU A 65 -18.90 -1.23 -1.90
C GLU A 65 -19.49 -2.61 -1.61
N ASN A 66 -18.64 -3.57 -1.21
CA ASN A 66 -19.06 -4.89 -0.72
C ASN A 66 -19.86 -5.73 -1.74
N PHE A 67 -19.48 -5.68 -3.02
CA PHE A 67 -20.12 -6.51 -4.04
C PHE A 67 -19.84 -8.03 -3.84
N PRO A 68 -20.79 -8.91 -4.22
CA PRO A 68 -20.57 -10.36 -4.21
C PRO A 68 -19.47 -10.79 -5.17
N LEU A 69 -18.78 -11.89 -4.83
CA LEU A 69 -17.81 -12.51 -5.72
C LEU A 69 -18.49 -12.91 -7.05
N GLY A 70 -17.80 -12.68 -8.16
CA GLY A 70 -18.31 -12.99 -9.51
C GLY A 70 -19.24 -11.92 -10.11
N THR A 71 -19.45 -10.79 -9.42
CA THR A 71 -20.18 -9.65 -10.03
C THR A 71 -19.41 -9.15 -11.26
N PRO A 72 -20.05 -9.07 -12.44
CA PRO A 72 -19.36 -8.68 -13.67
C PRO A 72 -18.99 -7.20 -13.66
N GLU A 73 -17.85 -6.85 -14.26
CA GLU A 73 -17.35 -5.48 -14.32
C GLU A 73 -18.34 -4.49 -14.95
N SER A 74 -19.14 -4.94 -15.92
CA SER A 74 -20.18 -4.12 -16.55
C SER A 74 -21.30 -3.68 -15.60
N ALA A 75 -21.56 -4.44 -14.53
CA ALA A 75 -22.53 -4.06 -13.49
C ALA A 75 -21.92 -3.09 -12.47
N LEU A 76 -20.62 -2.82 -12.58
CA LEU A 76 -19.84 -2.07 -11.63
C LEU A 76 -19.43 -0.68 -12.17
N THR A 77 -20.22 -0.13 -13.09
CA THR A 77 -20.04 1.23 -13.59
C THR A 77 -21.39 1.98 -13.64
N PRO A 78 -21.45 3.27 -13.26
CA PRO A 78 -20.35 4.12 -12.81
C PRO A 78 -19.98 3.92 -11.32
N GLU A 79 -18.85 4.49 -10.91
CA GLU A 79 -18.47 4.61 -9.50
C GLU A 79 -19.33 5.66 -8.76
N PRO A 80 -19.49 5.56 -7.42
CA PRO A 80 -20.17 6.58 -6.64
C PRO A 80 -19.46 7.94 -6.74
N THR A 81 -20.20 9.02 -6.94
CA THR A 81 -19.64 10.38 -7.11
C THR A 81 -19.67 11.21 -5.83
N ALA A 82 -20.47 10.83 -4.84
CA ALA A 82 -20.62 11.58 -3.59
C ALA A 82 -19.29 11.62 -2.81
N GLU A 83 -18.81 12.83 -2.50
CA GLU A 83 -17.52 13.04 -1.83
C GLU A 83 -17.41 12.27 -0.50
N ALA A 84 -18.45 12.29 0.33
CA ALA A 84 -18.47 11.57 1.59
C ALA A 84 -18.23 10.07 1.38
N THR A 85 -18.88 9.47 0.38
CA THR A 85 -18.68 8.06 0.01
C THR A 85 -17.26 7.82 -0.48
N ARG A 86 -16.71 8.71 -1.31
CA ARG A 86 -15.34 8.53 -1.86
C ARG A 86 -14.26 8.69 -0.79
N LYS A 87 -14.51 9.43 0.29
CA LYS A 87 -13.61 9.53 1.45
C LYS A 87 -13.68 8.31 2.36
N ASP A 88 -14.86 7.71 2.51
CA ASP A 88 -15.07 6.53 3.37
C ASP A 88 -14.70 5.20 2.71
N TYR A 89 -15.00 5.05 1.42
CA TYR A 89 -14.73 3.83 0.67
C TYR A 89 -13.28 3.77 0.24
N HIS A 90 -12.76 2.53 0.21
CA HIS A 90 -11.38 2.24 -0.16
C HIS A 90 -11.29 1.17 -1.23
N ARG A 91 -10.17 1.22 -1.93
CA ARG A 91 -9.71 0.29 -2.93
C ARG A 91 -8.63 -0.58 -2.31
N ILE A 92 -8.59 -1.83 -2.72
CA ILE A 92 -7.48 -2.73 -2.42
C ILE A 92 -6.50 -2.67 -3.59
N MET A 93 -5.32 -2.12 -3.33
CA MET A 93 -4.29 -1.86 -4.34
C MET A 93 -3.30 -3.02 -4.47
N GLY A 94 -2.47 -3.01 -5.52
CA GLY A 94 -1.38 -3.98 -5.73
C GLY A 94 -0.03 -3.58 -5.15
N TYR A 95 0.02 -2.50 -4.36
CA TYR A 95 1.22 -1.94 -3.73
C TYR A 95 0.89 -1.47 -2.30
N TYR A 96 1.88 -1.46 -1.42
CA TYR A 96 1.79 -0.75 -0.15
C TYR A 96 1.99 0.75 -0.37
N TRP A 97 1.15 1.55 0.28
CA TRP A 97 1.16 3.01 0.26
C TRP A 97 1.59 3.51 1.62
N LEU A 98 2.83 3.98 1.73
CA LEU A 98 3.46 4.38 2.99
C LEU A 98 3.24 5.87 3.30
N ILE A 99 2.24 6.48 2.64
CA ILE A 99 1.69 7.78 3.00
C ILE A 99 0.89 7.68 4.31
N ASP A 100 0.88 8.75 5.07
CA ASP A 100 0.09 8.82 6.30
C ASP A 100 -1.41 8.98 6.00
N THR A 101 -2.21 8.70 7.02
CA THR A 101 -3.65 8.96 7.00
C THR A 101 -3.91 10.35 7.55
N LYS A 102 -5.08 10.91 7.22
CA LYS A 102 -5.51 12.23 7.74
C LYS A 102 -5.50 12.29 9.27
N GLY A 103 -5.94 11.20 9.93
CA GLY A 103 -5.92 11.05 11.38
C GLY A 103 -4.57 10.65 11.97
N GLY A 104 -3.59 10.29 11.12
CA GLY A 104 -2.40 9.56 11.54
C GLY A 104 -2.69 8.08 11.78
N ARG A 105 -1.70 7.22 11.56
CA ARG A 105 -1.81 5.79 11.85
C ARG A 105 -1.32 5.46 13.26
N VAL A 106 -2.06 4.62 13.97
CA VAL A 106 -1.70 4.15 15.33
C VAL A 106 -0.39 3.38 15.30
N ASN A 107 -0.32 2.35 14.45
CA ASN A 107 0.86 1.50 14.31
C ASN A 107 1.84 2.14 13.33
N GLN A 108 3.07 2.36 13.79
CA GLN A 108 4.15 2.87 12.97
C GLN A 108 4.93 1.69 12.36
N PRO A 109 5.70 1.91 11.28
CA PRO A 109 6.62 0.91 10.78
C PRO A 109 7.59 0.48 11.88
N MET A 110 7.69 -0.83 12.08
CA MET A 110 8.71 -1.45 12.89
C MET A 110 10.06 -1.30 12.19
N ASP A 111 11.09 -1.14 12.99
CA ASP A 111 12.46 -1.10 12.53
C ASP A 111 13.30 -1.90 13.53
N PRO A 112 14.01 -2.96 13.08
CA PRO A 112 14.83 -3.78 13.97
C PRO A 112 15.93 -2.99 14.68
N ASP A 113 16.40 -1.89 14.10
CA ASP A 113 17.44 -1.03 14.66
C ASP A 113 16.86 0.03 15.61
N GLY A 114 15.56 -0.04 15.91
CA GLY A 114 14.86 0.86 16.84
C GLY A 114 14.55 2.24 16.25
N LEU A 115 14.85 2.47 14.97
CA LEU A 115 14.57 3.74 14.29
C LEU A 115 13.19 3.73 13.65
N THR A 116 12.16 4.08 14.43
CA THR A 116 10.79 4.20 13.90
C THR A 116 10.68 5.38 12.93
N LYS A 117 10.66 5.08 11.62
CA LYS A 117 10.31 6.05 10.57
C LYS A 117 8.85 6.49 10.73
N ARG A 118 8.56 7.76 10.49
CA ARG A 118 7.17 8.25 10.42
C ARG A 118 6.58 7.95 9.04
N TRP A 119 5.27 7.75 8.99
CA TRP A 119 4.53 7.72 7.72
C TRP A 119 4.71 9.02 6.94
N VAL A 120 4.78 8.91 5.61
CA VAL A 120 5.16 10.04 4.77
C VAL A 120 3.99 11.02 4.63
N ARG A 121 4.21 12.27 5.01
CA ARG A 121 3.24 13.37 4.84
C ARG A 121 3.64 14.40 3.80
N THR A 122 4.93 14.60 3.61
CA THR A 122 5.49 15.63 2.75
C THR A 122 6.72 15.11 2.04
N THR A 123 7.04 15.65 0.88
CA THR A 123 8.28 15.37 0.15
C THR A 123 9.48 16.15 0.70
N THR A 124 9.24 17.20 1.49
CA THR A 124 10.26 18.15 1.96
C THR A 124 10.69 17.93 3.41
N SER A 125 9.90 17.22 4.21
CA SER A 125 10.23 16.94 5.61
C SER A 125 9.93 15.48 5.97
N THR A 126 10.97 14.74 6.33
CA THR A 126 10.84 13.47 7.04
C THR A 126 11.75 13.51 8.25
N LYS A 127 11.19 13.19 9.42
CA LYS A 127 11.88 13.22 10.71
C LYS A 127 11.65 11.88 11.40
N ILE A 128 12.61 11.46 12.22
CA ILE A 128 12.44 10.29 13.09
C ILE A 128 11.32 10.59 14.10
N LYS A 129 10.51 9.58 14.44
CA LYS A 129 9.47 9.77 15.46
C LYS A 129 10.10 10.12 16.81
N GLY A 130 9.71 11.27 17.38
CA GLY A 130 10.18 11.72 18.69
C GLY A 130 11.55 12.42 18.67
N SER A 131 12.06 12.76 17.48
CA SER A 131 13.32 13.47 17.30
C SER A 131 13.19 14.51 16.19
N ASP A 132 14.02 15.57 16.26
CA ASP A 132 14.18 16.52 15.16
C ASP A 132 15.19 16.06 14.10
N LYS A 133 15.81 14.89 14.28
CA LYS A 133 16.76 14.32 13.33
C LYS A 133 16.05 14.07 11.99
N PRO A 134 16.51 14.70 10.89
CA PRO A 134 15.95 14.48 9.57
C PRO A 134 16.30 13.08 9.08
N ILE A 135 15.42 12.49 8.28
CA ILE A 135 15.69 11.27 7.52
C ILE A 135 15.95 11.68 6.07
N PRO A 136 17.03 11.20 5.42
CA PRO A 136 17.26 11.48 4.01
C PRO A 136 16.10 10.95 3.15
N PRO A 137 15.52 11.74 2.21
CA PRO A 137 14.45 11.29 1.33
C PRO A 137 14.77 10.01 0.55
N ALA A 138 16.03 9.82 0.16
CA ALA A 138 16.55 8.60 -0.48
C ALA A 138 16.44 7.33 0.39
N THR A 139 16.13 7.45 1.67
CA THR A 139 15.95 6.31 2.59
C THR A 139 14.52 6.15 3.07
N MET A 140 13.60 7.02 2.61
CA MET A 140 12.20 7.00 2.97
C MET A 140 11.40 6.28 1.89
N GLU A 141 10.95 5.07 2.20
CA GLU A 141 10.06 4.32 1.33
C GLU A 141 8.70 5.03 1.22
N LEU A 142 8.19 5.16 -0.01
CA LEU A 142 6.94 5.84 -0.32
C LEU A 142 5.87 4.87 -0.84
N ILE A 143 6.23 4.01 -1.79
CA ILE A 143 5.39 2.93 -2.33
C ILE A 143 6.26 1.69 -2.46
N THR A 144 5.74 0.52 -2.08
CA THR A 144 6.45 -0.75 -2.27
C THR A 144 5.55 -1.79 -2.93
N ASP A 145 6.16 -2.78 -3.57
CA ASP A 145 5.47 -4.03 -3.87
C ASP A 145 4.84 -4.64 -2.60
N VAL A 146 3.69 -5.30 -2.78
CA VAL A 146 3.05 -6.05 -1.69
C VAL A 146 3.90 -7.29 -1.41
N THR A 147 4.45 -7.37 -0.21
CA THR A 147 5.10 -8.58 0.31
C THR A 147 4.42 -8.94 1.63
N ALA A 148 3.39 -9.77 1.55
CA ALA A 148 2.55 -10.20 2.68
C ALA A 148 2.68 -11.71 2.93
N SER A 149 2.74 -12.11 4.19
CA SER A 149 2.74 -13.52 4.61
C SER A 149 1.69 -13.82 5.66
N ASP A 150 1.45 -15.11 5.87
CA ASP A 150 0.58 -15.64 6.94
C ASP A 150 1.21 -15.64 8.34
N GLY A 151 2.47 -15.21 8.47
CA GLY A 151 3.17 -15.17 9.75
C GLY A 151 4.53 -14.48 9.70
N PRO A 152 5.12 -14.21 10.88
CA PRO A 152 6.29 -13.33 11.00
C PRO A 152 7.63 -14.05 10.79
N ASN A 153 7.65 -15.37 10.62
CA ASN A 153 8.88 -16.12 10.46
C ASN A 153 9.21 -16.26 8.96
N ARG A 154 10.25 -15.56 8.51
CA ARG A 154 10.70 -15.53 7.11
C ARG A 154 10.84 -16.92 6.48
N GLU A 155 11.37 -17.88 7.23
CA GLU A 155 11.69 -19.23 6.73
C GLU A 155 10.46 -20.12 6.61
N THR A 156 9.50 -20.00 7.55
CA THR A 156 8.35 -20.91 7.62
C THR A 156 7.05 -20.32 7.10
N ALA A 157 6.92 -18.99 7.01
CA ALA A 157 5.69 -18.34 6.57
C ALA A 157 5.40 -18.55 5.08
N ASP A 158 4.12 -18.58 4.72
CA ASP A 158 3.62 -18.70 3.36
C ASP A 158 3.20 -17.32 2.82
N PHE A 159 3.88 -16.86 1.76
CA PHE A 159 3.64 -15.57 1.12
C PHE A 159 2.52 -15.61 0.08
N THR A 160 1.74 -16.70 0.04
CA THR A 160 0.50 -16.84 -0.75
C THR A 160 -0.77 -16.90 0.09
N ARG A 161 -0.65 -16.87 1.42
CA ARG A 161 -1.76 -17.17 2.35
C ARG A 161 -2.02 -16.08 3.38
N ALA A 162 -1.60 -14.85 3.09
CA ALA A 162 -1.98 -13.71 3.92
C ALA A 162 -3.51 -13.55 3.90
N THR A 163 -4.11 -13.29 5.06
CA THR A 163 -5.57 -13.22 5.24
C THR A 163 -5.99 -11.91 5.85
N GLY A 164 -7.12 -11.37 5.38
CA GLY A 164 -7.95 -10.44 6.14
C GLY A 164 -9.18 -10.04 5.36
N GLY A 165 -9.32 -8.79 4.92
CA GLY A 165 -10.57 -8.31 4.32
C GLY A 165 -11.10 -9.21 3.20
N CYS A 166 -10.26 -9.50 2.19
CA CYS A 166 -10.59 -10.40 1.08
C CYS A 166 -10.89 -11.83 1.53
N TRP A 167 -10.18 -12.31 2.55
CA TRP A 167 -10.41 -13.65 3.11
C TRP A 167 -11.77 -13.72 3.80
N THR A 168 -12.03 -12.80 4.72
CA THR A 168 -13.31 -12.72 5.44
C THR A 168 -14.49 -12.61 4.47
N ARG A 169 -14.34 -11.84 3.40
CA ARG A 169 -15.44 -11.57 2.47
C ARG A 169 -15.63 -12.65 1.40
N TRP A 170 -14.56 -13.12 0.80
CA TRP A 170 -14.61 -13.97 -0.39
C TRP A 170 -13.78 -15.25 -0.28
N GLN A 171 -13.18 -15.52 0.87
CA GLN A 171 -12.22 -16.62 1.09
C GLN A 171 -11.06 -16.57 0.08
N VAL A 172 -10.64 -15.35 -0.28
CA VAL A 172 -9.52 -15.09 -1.18
C VAL A 172 -8.31 -14.65 -0.36
N TYR A 173 -7.21 -15.38 -0.50
CA TYR A 173 -5.93 -15.02 0.11
C TYR A 173 -5.30 -13.81 -0.60
N ASP A 174 -4.63 -12.97 0.19
CA ASP A 174 -3.65 -12.01 -0.31
C ASP A 174 -2.34 -12.75 -0.61
N ARG A 175 -1.70 -12.38 -1.71
CA ARG A 175 -0.46 -12.99 -2.20
C ARG A 175 0.60 -11.92 -2.43
N SER A 176 1.85 -12.23 -2.09
CA SER A 176 3.00 -11.38 -2.39
C SER A 176 3.25 -11.27 -3.88
N ASN A 177 3.69 -10.08 -4.29
CA ASN A 177 4.27 -9.86 -5.59
C ASN A 177 5.59 -10.64 -5.72
N HIS A 178 6.01 -10.89 -6.96
CA HIS A 178 7.33 -11.44 -7.30
C HIS A 178 7.71 -12.70 -6.51
N LEU A 179 6.88 -13.74 -6.57
CA LEU A 179 7.24 -15.04 -6.02
C LEU A 179 8.38 -15.70 -6.82
N LYS A 180 9.44 -16.12 -6.11
CA LYS A 180 10.56 -16.91 -6.64
C LYS A 180 10.16 -18.38 -6.83
N ASN A 181 9.40 -18.90 -5.88
CA ASN A 181 8.86 -20.26 -5.89
C ASN A 181 7.42 -20.25 -5.36
N SER A 182 6.84 -21.41 -5.02
CA SER A 182 5.43 -21.48 -4.65
C SER A 182 5.03 -20.59 -3.46
N THR A 183 5.91 -20.36 -2.48
CA THR A 183 5.54 -19.67 -1.24
C THR A 183 6.51 -18.57 -0.82
N LYS A 184 7.63 -18.35 -1.54
CA LYS A 184 8.66 -17.38 -1.17
C LYS A 184 8.85 -16.29 -2.23
N PRO A 185 8.88 -15.00 -1.85
CA PRO A 185 9.18 -13.91 -2.75
C PRO A 185 10.68 -13.87 -3.11
N SER A 186 11.00 -13.37 -4.30
CA SER A 186 12.37 -12.99 -4.67
C SER A 186 12.77 -11.64 -4.07
N GLY A 187 11.80 -10.76 -3.84
CA GLY A 187 12.01 -9.37 -3.45
C GLY A 187 10.90 -8.49 -4.01
N GLY A 188 11.15 -7.19 -4.09
CA GLY A 188 10.17 -6.24 -4.59
C GLY A 188 10.78 -4.88 -4.88
N ASN A 189 10.07 -4.10 -5.69
CA ASN A 189 10.41 -2.72 -5.99
C ASN A 189 9.95 -1.79 -4.86
N ILE A 190 10.79 -0.81 -4.58
CA ILE A 190 10.54 0.24 -3.59
C ILE A 190 10.79 1.58 -4.27
N LEU A 191 9.75 2.40 -4.34
CA LEU A 191 9.86 3.82 -4.68
C LEU A 191 10.19 4.60 -3.41
N PHE A 192 11.25 5.40 -3.48
CA PHE A 192 11.68 6.28 -2.40
C PHE A 192 11.20 7.72 -2.60
N LEU A 193 11.27 8.53 -1.54
CA LEU A 193 10.73 9.88 -1.51
C LEU A 193 11.49 10.88 -2.39
N ASP A 194 12.74 10.61 -2.75
CA ASP A 194 13.48 11.37 -3.77
C ASP A 194 13.15 10.95 -5.22
N GLY A 195 12.27 9.95 -5.39
CA GLY A 195 11.77 9.50 -6.68
C GLY A 195 12.53 8.35 -7.31
N HIS A 196 13.65 7.89 -6.73
CA HIS A 196 14.33 6.71 -7.26
C HIS A 196 13.57 5.42 -6.89
N VAL A 197 13.78 4.38 -7.71
CA VAL A 197 13.23 3.05 -7.47
C VAL A 197 14.37 2.06 -7.36
N THR A 198 14.33 1.22 -6.34
CA THR A 198 15.33 0.16 -6.13
C THR A 198 14.64 -1.17 -5.91
N TRP A 199 15.24 -2.23 -6.43
CA TRP A 199 14.88 -3.60 -6.09
C TRP A 199 15.52 -3.99 -4.76
N ARG A 200 14.72 -4.42 -3.78
CA ARG A 200 15.21 -5.00 -2.53
C ARG A 200 15.03 -6.51 -2.57
N GLN A 201 16.10 -7.26 -2.34
CA GLN A 201 16.01 -8.72 -2.28
C GLN A 201 15.18 -9.12 -1.06
N PHE A 202 14.40 -10.19 -1.17
CA PHE A 202 13.58 -10.61 -0.03
C PHE A 202 14.43 -10.87 1.22
N ALA A 203 15.64 -11.42 1.06
CA ALA A 203 16.57 -11.65 2.17
C ALA A 203 16.95 -10.38 2.96
N GLU A 204 16.78 -9.19 2.38
CA GLU A 204 17.09 -7.89 2.99
C GLU A 204 15.83 -7.18 3.52
N MET A 205 14.64 -7.66 3.15
CA MET A 205 13.37 -7.10 3.66
C MET A 205 13.15 -7.54 5.09
N GLU A 206 12.52 -6.70 5.91
CA GLU A 206 12.20 -7.04 7.30
C GLU A 206 10.69 -7.06 7.51
N HIS A 207 10.22 -7.76 8.54
CA HIS A 207 8.82 -7.65 8.94
C HIS A 207 8.66 -6.26 9.57
N ARG A 208 8.02 -5.36 8.84
CA ARG A 208 7.95 -3.93 9.20
C ARG A 208 6.57 -3.49 9.64
N TRP A 209 5.51 -4.26 9.39
CA TRP A 209 4.19 -3.86 9.86
C TRP A 209 3.19 -5.00 9.96
N PHE A 210 2.27 -4.86 10.90
CA PHE A 210 1.08 -5.67 11.05
C PHE A 210 -0.09 -4.77 11.43
N TYR A 211 -1.31 -5.19 11.13
CA TYR A 211 -2.49 -4.36 11.42
C TYR A 211 -2.90 -4.42 12.89
N ASN A 212 -3.29 -5.60 13.39
CA ASN A 212 -3.81 -5.75 14.76
C ASN A 212 -2.91 -6.59 15.67
N GLN A 213 -2.32 -7.65 15.13
CA GLN A 213 -1.49 -8.59 15.88
C GLN A 213 -0.28 -8.96 15.04
N PHE A 214 0.84 -9.24 15.70
CA PHE A 214 2.08 -9.74 15.09
C PHE A 214 1.89 -11.19 14.61
N ALA A 215 1.02 -11.36 13.62
CA ALA A 215 0.52 -12.64 13.11
C ALA A 215 0.03 -12.40 11.66
N ASN A 216 -0.98 -13.13 11.21
CA ASN A 216 -1.51 -12.98 9.86
C ASN A 216 -2.39 -11.71 9.72
N PRO A 217 -2.10 -10.77 8.79
CA PRO A 217 -0.97 -10.74 7.86
C PRO A 217 0.26 -9.98 8.40
N CYS A 218 1.45 -10.47 8.07
CA CYS A 218 2.72 -9.76 8.27
C CYS A 218 3.12 -9.07 6.96
N MET A 219 3.47 -7.78 7.01
CA MET A 219 3.87 -6.98 5.85
C MET A 219 5.35 -6.65 5.90
N TRP A 220 6.02 -6.89 4.78
CA TRP A 220 7.48 -6.88 4.67
C TRP A 220 7.94 -5.85 3.66
N TRP A 221 9.01 -5.13 4.01
CA TRP A 221 9.81 -4.36 3.07
C TRP A 221 11.19 -4.07 3.62
#